data_AF-A0A418M958-F1
#
_entry.id   AF-A0A418M958-F1
#
_cell.length_a   1.000
_cell.length_b   1.000
_cell.length_c   1.000
_cell.angle_alpha   90.00
_cell.angle_beta   90.00
_cell.angle_gamma   90.00
#
_symmetry.space_group_name_H-M   'P 1'
#
loop_
_entity.id
_entity.type
_entity.pdbx_description
1 polymer ?
#
loop_
_entity_poly.entity_id
_entity_poly.type
_entity_poly.pdbx_seq_one_letter_code
_entity_poly.pdbx_strand_id
1 'polypeptide(L)'
;MRLEEELIIIQFGQGALSEEELLHQFAQLDEAGQGLRFNELLHLLEQLEPAVDEETTTEPEAPHTVIKSFSNRNRFIRRINVQDNTLHESYKLLLAQFKRDFQRQYAIENENPSSWWYWDFSKRDVVDRLLAGYRAVVNEVYSNLSFRGEFTSIAKLLHDDRMAKKALAEAPEPEGHHQYHFASYDEVIEKSIKSYGYAFNRPVWLLSNSLRKALVKQYGLDFDRANKVLWDVVDQHLREKYNDELLFSIH
;
A
#
# COMPACT_ATOMS: atom_id res chain seq x y z
N MET A 1 -2.14 1.96 -2.61
CA MET A 1 -2.37 2.11 -4.05
C MET A 1 -3.76 2.66 -4.28
N ARG A 2 -3.88 3.72 -5.08
CA ARG A 2 -5.18 4.26 -5.51
C ARG A 2 -5.82 3.35 -6.55
N LEU A 3 -7.14 3.46 -6.73
CA LEU A 3 -7.86 2.64 -7.70
C LEU A 3 -7.36 2.87 -9.14
N GLU A 4 -7.06 4.12 -9.50
CA GLU A 4 -6.51 4.46 -10.82
C GLU A 4 -5.17 3.76 -11.10
N GLU A 5 -4.30 3.69 -10.10
CA GLU A 5 -2.99 3.06 -10.23
C GLU A 5 -3.11 1.54 -10.31
N GLU A 6 -4.01 0.96 -9.52
CA GLU A 6 -4.31 -0.47 -9.58
C GLU A 6 -4.91 -0.87 -10.93
N LEU A 7 -5.77 -0.02 -11.49
CA LEU A 7 -6.31 -0.23 -12.84
C LEU A 7 -5.22 -0.23 -13.90
N ILE A 8 -4.25 0.68 -13.81
CA ILE A 8 -3.09 0.74 -14.69
C ILE A 8 -2.30 -0.59 -14.64
N ILE A 9 -2.05 -1.12 -13.44
CA ILE A 9 -1.36 -2.40 -13.26
C ILE A 9 -2.19 -3.58 -13.79
N ILE A 10 -3.50 -3.59 -13.56
CA ILE A 10 -4.41 -4.62 -14.08
C ILE A 10 -4.46 -4.58 -15.62
N GLN A 11 -4.54 -3.38 -16.23
CA GLN A 11 -4.50 -3.21 -17.68
C GLN A 11 -3.20 -3.76 -18.28
N PHE A 12 -2.06 -3.56 -17.60
CA PHE A 12 -0.81 -4.19 -17.97
C PHE A 12 -0.88 -5.72 -17.86
N GLY A 13 -1.47 -6.26 -16.79
CA GLY A 13 -1.73 -7.70 -16.63
C GLY A 13 -2.54 -8.28 -17.80
N GLN A 14 -3.56 -7.55 -18.26
CA GLN A 14 -4.39 -7.91 -19.43
C GLN A 14 -3.66 -7.74 -20.77
N GLY A 15 -2.49 -7.10 -20.79
CA GLY A 15 -1.76 -6.76 -22.01
C GLY A 15 -2.32 -5.54 -22.76
N ALA A 16 -3.20 -4.75 -22.13
CA ALA A 16 -3.73 -3.50 -22.69
C ALA A 16 -2.75 -2.32 -22.51
N LEU A 17 -1.79 -2.43 -21.59
CA LEU A 17 -0.73 -1.44 -21.33
C LEU A 17 0.65 -2.09 -21.51
N SER A 18 1.63 -1.32 -22.00
CA SER A 18 2.98 -1.81 -22.24
C SER A 18 3.84 -1.81 -20.98
N GLU A 19 4.85 -2.69 -20.93
CA GLU A 19 5.80 -2.74 -19.81
C GLU A 19 6.63 -1.45 -19.74
N GLU A 20 7.03 -0.93 -20.89
CA GLU A 20 7.87 0.26 -21.03
C GLU A 20 7.21 1.49 -20.42
N GLU A 21 5.88 1.62 -20.57
CA GLU A 21 5.12 2.72 -19.98
C GLU A 21 5.13 2.68 -18.45
N LEU A 22 4.95 1.50 -17.85
CA LEU A 22 5.05 1.33 -16.40
C LEU A 22 6.46 1.56 -15.85
N LEU A 23 7.48 1.07 -16.55
CA LEU A 23 8.87 1.30 -16.17
C LEU A 23 9.24 2.78 -16.28
N HIS A 24 8.72 3.48 -17.29
CA HIS A 24 8.90 4.91 -17.44
C HIS A 24 8.25 5.70 -16.30
N GLN A 25 6.99 5.40 -15.96
CA GLN A 25 6.31 6.02 -14.82
C GLN A 25 7.04 5.74 -13.51
N PHE A 26 7.54 4.52 -13.30
CA PHE A 26 8.30 4.15 -12.13
C PHE A 26 9.61 4.94 -12.00
N ALA A 27 10.33 5.12 -13.10
CA ALA A 27 11.60 5.86 -13.13
C ALA A 27 11.43 7.37 -12.83
N GLN A 28 10.23 7.93 -13.01
CA GLN A 28 9.93 9.33 -12.68
C GLN A 28 9.68 9.57 -11.19
N LEU A 29 9.46 8.51 -10.40
CA LEU A 29 9.28 8.60 -8.95
C LEU A 29 10.63 8.81 -8.25
N ASP A 30 10.60 9.49 -7.11
CA ASP A 30 11.72 9.55 -6.18
C ASP A 30 11.94 8.20 -5.49
N GLU A 31 13.06 8.04 -4.78
CA GLU A 31 13.43 6.76 -4.15
C GLU A 31 12.33 6.25 -3.19
N ALA A 32 11.72 7.16 -2.42
CA ALA A 32 10.61 6.83 -1.54
C ALA A 32 9.36 6.37 -2.31
N GLY A 33 8.98 7.07 -3.39
CA GLY A 33 7.86 6.71 -4.25
C GLY A 33 8.08 5.41 -5.01
N GLN A 34 9.32 5.13 -5.43
CA GLN A 34 9.69 3.85 -6.04
C GLN A 34 9.55 2.70 -5.04
N GLY A 35 10.06 2.86 -3.81
CA GLY A 35 9.91 1.88 -2.74
C GLY A 35 8.44 1.60 -2.42
N LEU A 36 7.62 2.65 -2.39
CA LEU A 36 6.18 2.52 -2.21
C LEU A 36 5.55 1.72 -3.36
N ARG A 37 5.77 2.14 -4.62
CA ARG A 37 5.18 1.49 -5.79
C ARG A 37 5.58 0.02 -5.89
N PHE A 38 6.83 -0.31 -5.53
CA PHE A 38 7.31 -1.68 -5.46
C PHE A 38 6.52 -2.51 -4.43
N ASN A 39 6.36 -2.00 -3.21
CA ASN A 39 5.61 -2.68 -2.15
C ASN A 39 4.12 -2.84 -2.49
N GLU A 40 3.53 -1.86 -3.17
CA GLU A 40 2.14 -1.96 -3.60
C GLU A 40 1.94 -3.03 -4.67
N LEU A 41 2.84 -3.12 -5.66
CA LEU A 41 2.80 -4.20 -6.66
C LEU A 41 3.01 -5.56 -5.99
N LEU A 42 3.87 -5.62 -4.98
CA LEU A 42 4.09 -6.84 -4.19
C LEU A 42 2.81 -7.27 -3.48
N HIS A 43 2.09 -6.32 -2.90
CA HIS A 43 0.80 -6.59 -2.27
C HIS A 43 -0.24 -7.11 -3.26
N LEU A 44 -0.31 -6.54 -4.48
CA LEU A 44 -1.20 -7.06 -5.53
C LEU A 44 -0.85 -8.50 -5.91
N LEU A 45 0.45 -8.82 -6.01
CA LEU A 45 0.92 -10.17 -6.30
C LEU A 45 0.54 -11.15 -5.17
N GLU A 46 0.58 -10.74 -3.90
CA GLU A 46 0.14 -11.57 -2.77
C GLU A 46 -1.36 -11.89 -2.77
N GLN A 47 -2.17 -11.09 -3.47
CA GLN A 47 -3.61 -11.33 -3.63
C GLN A 47 -3.93 -12.36 -4.72
N LEU A 48 -2.98 -12.63 -5.63
CA LEU A 48 -3.13 -13.67 -6.65
C LEU A 48 -2.87 -15.05 -6.05
N GLU A 49 -3.62 -16.06 -6.52
CA GLU A 49 -3.34 -17.44 -6.13
C GLU A 49 -1.98 -17.88 -6.69
N PRO A 50 -1.09 -18.46 -5.86
CA PRO A 50 0.20 -18.93 -6.33
C PRO A 50 0.01 -20.09 -7.31
N ALA A 51 0.80 -20.09 -8.40
CA ALA A 51 0.87 -21.22 -9.30
C ALA A 51 1.26 -22.49 -8.54
N VAL A 52 0.33 -23.44 -8.41
CA VAL A 52 0.55 -24.73 -7.73
C VAL A 52 1.52 -25.64 -8.51
N ASP A 53 1.84 -25.29 -9.77
CA ASP A 53 2.49 -26.19 -10.73
C ASP A 53 3.98 -25.91 -11.02
N GLU A 54 4.67 -25.07 -10.26
CA GLU A 54 6.14 -25.12 -10.33
C GLU A 54 6.64 -26.28 -9.47
N GLU A 55 6.74 -27.43 -10.14
CA GLU A 55 7.43 -28.62 -9.69
C GLU A 55 8.66 -28.28 -8.85
N THR A 56 8.71 -28.92 -7.69
CA THR A 56 9.89 -29.24 -6.88
C THR A 56 11.18 -29.34 -7.70
N THR A 57 11.82 -28.20 -7.97
CA THR A 57 13.22 -28.18 -8.43
C THR A 57 14.06 -27.80 -7.22
N THR A 58 14.51 -28.83 -6.54
CA THR A 58 15.61 -28.80 -5.56
C THR A 58 16.87 -28.31 -6.24
N GLU A 59 17.24 -27.04 -6.02
CA GLU A 59 18.59 -26.53 -6.24
C GLU A 59 19.05 -25.73 -5.01
N PRO A 60 20.37 -25.70 -4.74
CA PRO A 60 20.92 -25.52 -3.40
C PRO A 60 20.79 -24.08 -2.90
N GLU A 61 20.53 -23.97 -1.59
CA GLU A 61 20.39 -22.72 -0.83
C GLU A 61 21.58 -21.78 -1.06
N ALA A 62 21.40 -20.80 -1.95
CA ALA A 62 22.13 -19.55 -1.86
C ALA A 62 21.64 -18.78 -0.63
N PRO A 63 22.45 -17.92 0.00
CA PRO A 63 22.06 -17.18 1.20
C PRO A 63 20.99 -16.13 0.85
N HIS A 64 19.73 -16.55 0.80
CA HIS A 64 18.59 -15.68 0.57
C HIS A 64 18.25 -14.94 1.86
N THR A 65 18.37 -13.62 1.84
CA THR A 65 17.77 -12.75 2.85
C THR A 65 16.25 -12.85 2.71
N VAL A 66 15.65 -13.57 3.65
CA VAL A 66 14.19 -13.71 3.75
C VAL A 66 13.59 -12.32 3.93
N ILE A 67 12.91 -11.81 2.89
CA ILE A 67 11.85 -10.83 3.10
C ILE A 67 10.83 -11.53 3.99
N LYS A 68 10.82 -11.21 5.29
CA LYS A 68 9.85 -11.74 6.25
C LYS A 68 8.47 -11.12 5.94
N SER A 69 7.86 -11.53 4.82
CA SER A 69 6.42 -11.44 4.67
C SER A 69 5.81 -12.41 5.67
N PHE A 70 4.92 -11.91 6.53
CA PHE A 70 4.18 -12.68 7.53
C PHE A 70 3.20 -13.70 6.91
N SER A 71 3.14 -13.80 5.58
CA SER A 71 2.33 -14.78 4.87
C SER A 71 3.22 -15.81 4.17
N ASN A 72 3.16 -17.07 4.62
CA ASN A 72 3.84 -18.22 4.00
C ASN A 72 3.31 -18.59 2.59
N ARG A 73 2.45 -17.76 1.97
CA ARG A 73 1.72 -18.11 0.76
C ARG A 73 2.53 -17.98 -0.54
N ASN A 74 3.56 -17.13 -0.58
CA ASN A 74 4.30 -16.90 -1.82
C ASN A 74 5.82 -17.12 -1.65
N ARG A 75 6.30 -18.35 -1.89
CA ARG A 75 7.73 -18.69 -1.78
C ARG A 75 8.60 -18.00 -2.84
N PHE A 76 8.02 -17.59 -3.98
CA PHE A 76 8.74 -16.92 -5.06
C PHE A 76 8.97 -15.43 -4.82
N ILE A 77 8.11 -14.76 -4.05
CA ILE A 77 8.35 -13.39 -3.58
C ILE A 77 9.70 -13.30 -2.81
N ARG A 78 10.09 -14.38 -2.13
CA ARG A 78 11.39 -14.47 -1.42
C ARG A 78 12.60 -14.53 -2.36
N ARG A 79 12.42 -14.78 -3.67
CA ARG A 79 13.52 -14.95 -4.65
C ARG A 79 13.90 -13.65 -5.36
N ILE A 80 13.09 -12.59 -5.27
CA ILE A 80 13.51 -11.28 -5.78
C ILE A 80 14.55 -10.75 -4.79
N ASN A 81 15.83 -10.97 -5.09
CA ASN A 81 16.92 -10.48 -4.27
C ASN A 81 17.09 -8.98 -4.49
N VAL A 82 16.45 -8.18 -3.65
CA VAL A 82 16.57 -6.72 -3.64
C VAL A 82 18.00 -6.26 -3.27
N GLN A 83 18.82 -7.12 -2.65
CA GLN A 83 20.17 -6.73 -2.20
C GLN A 83 21.20 -6.66 -3.34
N ASP A 84 21.02 -7.47 -4.40
CA ASP A 84 21.97 -7.52 -5.53
C ASP A 84 21.47 -6.78 -6.77
N ASN A 85 20.16 -6.55 -6.88
CA ASN A 85 19.53 -5.87 -8.02
C ASN A 85 19.20 -4.41 -7.68
N THR A 86 19.30 -3.51 -8.66
CA THR A 86 18.71 -2.18 -8.52
C THR A 86 17.20 -2.30 -8.33
N LEU A 87 16.59 -1.34 -7.64
CA LEU A 87 15.15 -1.32 -7.40
C LEU A 87 14.35 -1.36 -8.72
N HIS A 88 14.89 -0.76 -9.79
CA HIS A 88 14.32 -0.79 -11.14
C HIS A 88 14.25 -2.21 -11.73
N GLU A 89 15.36 -2.97 -11.69
CA GLU A 89 15.38 -4.35 -12.18
C GLU A 89 14.48 -5.26 -11.33
N SER A 90 14.47 -5.03 -10.01
CA SER A 90 13.58 -5.74 -9.09
C SER A 90 12.11 -5.50 -9.43
N TYR A 91 11.73 -4.25 -9.74
CA TYR A 91 10.39 -3.88 -10.15
C TYR A 91 9.99 -4.50 -11.49
N LYS A 92 10.91 -4.53 -12.46
CA LYS A 92 10.70 -5.20 -13.75
C LYS A 92 10.40 -6.70 -13.59
N LEU A 93 11.19 -7.40 -12.78
CA LEU A 93 10.97 -8.81 -12.47
C LEU A 93 9.59 -9.04 -11.80
N LEU A 94 9.21 -8.14 -10.90
CA LEU A 94 7.93 -8.20 -10.22
C LEU A 94 6.75 -7.98 -11.17
N LEU A 95 6.87 -7.05 -12.13
CA LEU A 95 5.88 -6.86 -13.20
C LEU A 95 5.73 -8.12 -14.06
N ALA A 96 6.83 -8.73 -14.48
CA ALA A 96 6.80 -9.95 -15.28
C ALA A 96 6.11 -11.12 -14.53
N GLN A 97 6.37 -11.24 -13.22
CA GLN A 97 5.70 -12.23 -12.36
C GLN A 97 4.20 -11.93 -12.23
N PHE A 98 3.85 -10.69 -11.88
CA PHE A 98 2.46 -10.25 -11.77
C PHE A 98 1.69 -10.52 -13.06
N LYS A 99 2.23 -10.15 -14.22
CA LYS A 99 1.58 -10.39 -15.52
C LYS A 99 1.30 -11.88 -15.75
N ARG A 100 2.28 -12.74 -15.48
CA ARG A 100 2.13 -14.20 -15.64
C ARG A 100 1.01 -14.77 -14.77
N ASP A 101 1.05 -14.47 -13.47
CA ASP A 101 0.10 -14.99 -12.49
C ASP A 101 -1.30 -14.41 -12.73
N PHE A 102 -1.37 -13.12 -13.04
CA PHE A 102 -2.62 -12.44 -13.37
C PHE A 102 -3.25 -13.03 -14.64
N GLN A 103 -2.49 -13.25 -15.71
CA GLN A 103 -3.02 -13.81 -16.95
C GLN A 103 -3.55 -15.24 -16.77
N ARG A 104 -2.89 -16.05 -15.95
CA ARG A 104 -3.37 -17.39 -15.59
C ARG A 104 -4.73 -17.31 -14.90
N GLN A 105 -4.86 -16.45 -13.90
CA GLN A 105 -6.12 -16.30 -13.16
C GLN A 105 -7.21 -15.65 -14.04
N TYR A 106 -6.85 -14.65 -14.84
CA TYR A 106 -7.76 -13.99 -15.78
C TYR A 106 -8.31 -14.98 -16.82
N ALA A 107 -7.52 -15.96 -17.28
CA ALA A 107 -8.03 -16.98 -18.20
C ALA A 107 -9.09 -17.91 -17.58
N ILE A 108 -9.12 -18.03 -16.25
CA ILE A 108 -10.07 -18.85 -15.49
C ILE A 108 -11.30 -18.02 -15.06
N GLU A 109 -11.07 -16.78 -14.68
CA GLU A 109 -12.06 -15.90 -14.04
C GLU A 109 -12.57 -14.76 -14.93
N ASN A 110 -12.17 -14.72 -16.20
CA ASN A 110 -12.73 -13.76 -17.14
C ASN A 110 -14.26 -13.84 -17.10
N GLU A 111 -14.90 -12.68 -17.16
CA GLU A 111 -16.36 -12.55 -17.08
C GLU A 111 -16.99 -12.85 -15.70
N ASN A 112 -16.21 -13.10 -14.64
CA ASN A 112 -16.75 -13.20 -13.29
C ASN A 112 -17.32 -11.84 -12.83
N PRO A 113 -18.65 -11.68 -12.67
CA PRO A 113 -19.24 -10.40 -12.29
C PRO A 113 -18.91 -10.00 -10.85
N SER A 114 -18.52 -10.95 -10.00
CA SER A 114 -18.18 -10.71 -8.59
C SER A 114 -16.76 -10.19 -8.38
N SER A 115 -15.86 -10.40 -9.34
CA SER A 115 -14.46 -9.97 -9.25
C SER A 115 -14.13 -8.96 -10.34
N TRP A 116 -14.11 -7.69 -9.95
CA TRP A 116 -13.83 -6.60 -10.89
C TRP A 116 -12.42 -6.63 -11.46
N TRP A 117 -11.46 -7.29 -10.80
CA TRP A 117 -10.09 -7.47 -11.31
C TRP A 117 -10.07 -8.16 -12.68
N TYR A 118 -11.05 -9.04 -12.95
CA TYR A 118 -11.10 -9.83 -14.18
C TYR A 118 -12.11 -9.29 -15.19
N TRP A 119 -12.57 -8.05 -15.02
CA TRP A 119 -13.35 -7.35 -16.06
C TRP A 119 -12.45 -6.89 -17.20
N ASP A 120 -12.99 -6.80 -18.41
CA ASP A 120 -12.23 -6.38 -19.59
C ASP A 120 -11.95 -4.86 -19.57
N PHE A 121 -10.73 -4.48 -19.17
CA PHE A 121 -10.27 -3.09 -19.12
C PHE A 121 -9.55 -2.64 -20.38
N SER A 122 -9.55 -3.44 -21.45
CA SER A 122 -9.23 -2.94 -22.80
C SER A 122 -10.32 -1.98 -23.30
N LYS A 123 -11.53 -2.12 -22.76
CA LYS A 123 -12.69 -1.26 -23.06
C LYS A 123 -12.70 -0.03 -22.16
N ARG A 124 -12.45 1.14 -22.75
CA ARG A 124 -12.44 2.44 -22.04
C ARG A 124 -13.74 2.72 -21.29
N ASP A 125 -14.88 2.34 -21.87
CA ASP A 125 -16.21 2.48 -21.28
C ASP A 125 -16.42 1.64 -20.00
N VAL A 126 -15.68 0.54 -19.83
CA VAL A 126 -15.69 -0.24 -18.58
C VAL A 126 -14.89 0.49 -17.49
N VAL A 127 -13.70 0.97 -17.86
CA VAL A 127 -12.81 1.76 -16.97
C VAL A 127 -13.52 3.02 -16.48
N ASP A 128 -14.10 3.80 -17.40
CA ASP A 128 -14.78 5.06 -17.09
C ASP A 128 -15.98 4.83 -16.17
N ARG A 129 -16.77 3.77 -16.39
CA ARG A 129 -17.91 3.42 -15.52
C ARG A 129 -17.46 3.02 -14.12
N LEU A 130 -16.41 2.21 -14.01
CA LEU A 130 -15.88 1.78 -12.71
C LEU A 130 -15.35 2.97 -11.91
N LEU A 131 -14.55 3.84 -12.55
CA LEU A 131 -14.03 5.05 -11.91
C LEU A 131 -15.14 6.04 -11.53
N ALA A 132 -16.13 6.24 -12.39
CA ALA A 132 -17.26 7.10 -12.07
C ALA A 132 -18.07 6.58 -10.87
N GLY A 133 -18.35 5.27 -10.83
CA GLY A 133 -19.02 4.63 -9.71
C GLY A 133 -18.22 4.75 -8.41
N TYR A 134 -16.92 4.49 -8.46
CA TYR A 134 -16.02 4.64 -7.32
C TYR A 134 -16.00 6.08 -6.79
N ARG A 135 -15.83 7.07 -7.67
CA ARG A 135 -15.82 8.49 -7.28
C ARG A 135 -17.17 8.94 -6.71
N ALA A 136 -18.28 8.43 -7.23
CA ALA A 136 -19.60 8.71 -6.67
C ALA A 136 -19.70 8.23 -5.21
N VAL A 137 -19.21 7.01 -4.92
CA VAL A 137 -19.16 6.47 -3.55
C VAL A 137 -18.25 7.30 -2.66
N VAL A 138 -17.04 7.65 -3.12
CA VAL A 138 -16.10 8.50 -2.35
C VAL A 138 -16.75 9.85 -2.02
N ASN A 139 -17.37 10.51 -3.00
CA ASN A 139 -18.04 11.79 -2.79
C ASN A 139 -19.23 11.69 -1.83
N GLU A 140 -20.01 10.61 -1.93
CA GLU A 140 -21.14 10.36 -1.04
C GLU A 140 -20.65 10.14 0.40
N VAL A 141 -19.62 9.31 0.60
CA VAL A 141 -19.02 9.03 1.92
C VAL A 141 -18.42 10.32 2.51
N TYR A 142 -17.69 11.08 1.70
CA TYR A 142 -17.10 12.36 2.11
C TYR A 142 -18.18 13.37 2.55
N SER A 143 -19.32 13.41 1.84
CA SER A 143 -20.44 14.30 2.13
C SER A 143 -21.32 13.82 3.30
N ASN A 144 -21.16 12.57 3.75
CA ASN A 144 -21.98 12.00 4.80
C ASN A 144 -21.60 12.56 6.18
N LEU A 145 -22.52 13.34 6.77
CA LEU A 145 -22.32 13.96 8.08
C LEU A 145 -22.08 12.95 9.21
N SER A 146 -22.55 11.71 9.06
CA SER A 146 -22.49 10.69 10.11
C SER A 146 -21.09 10.13 10.38
N PHE A 147 -20.17 10.26 9.41
CA PHE A 147 -18.79 9.75 9.52
C PHE A 147 -17.71 10.85 9.46
N ARG A 148 -18.14 12.10 9.21
CA ARG A 148 -17.24 13.22 8.94
C ARG A 148 -16.28 13.49 10.10
N GLY A 149 -16.75 13.28 11.34
CA GLY A 149 -15.95 13.48 12.54
C GLY A 149 -14.79 12.49 12.64
N GLU A 150 -15.04 11.23 12.32
CA GLU A 150 -14.08 10.14 12.36
C GLU A 150 -13.01 10.31 11.29
N PHE A 151 -13.40 10.60 10.04
CA PHE A 151 -12.43 10.86 8.97
C PHE A 151 -11.56 12.09 9.27
N THR A 152 -12.16 13.17 9.76
CA THR A 152 -11.42 14.35 10.22
C THR A 152 -10.43 14.00 11.35
N SER A 153 -10.84 13.15 12.28
CA SER A 153 -10.00 12.74 13.41
C SER A 153 -8.80 11.92 12.94
N ILE A 154 -9.01 10.99 12.00
CA ILE A 154 -7.92 10.23 11.39
C ILE A 154 -6.94 11.16 10.67
N ALA A 155 -7.45 12.07 9.82
CA ALA A 155 -6.61 13.02 9.10
C ALA A 155 -5.77 13.89 10.06
N LYS A 156 -6.38 14.40 11.13
CA LYS A 156 -5.67 15.15 12.16
C LYS A 156 -4.58 14.31 12.83
N LEU A 157 -4.90 13.09 13.28
CA LEU A 157 -3.94 12.21 13.96
C LEU A 157 -2.74 11.87 13.07
N LEU A 158 -2.96 11.68 11.76
CA LEU A 158 -1.89 11.44 10.80
C LEU A 158 -1.02 12.69 10.59
N HIS A 159 -1.64 13.85 10.46
CA HIS A 159 -0.91 15.11 10.34
C HIS A 159 -0.05 15.40 11.58
N ASP A 160 -0.63 15.27 12.78
CA ASP A 160 0.07 15.49 14.05
C ASP A 160 1.27 14.52 14.20
N ASP A 161 1.10 13.24 13.83
CA ASP A 161 2.17 12.24 13.82
C ASP A 161 3.33 12.61 12.87
N ARG A 162 3.00 13.09 11.67
CA ARG A 162 4.01 13.53 10.70
C ARG A 162 4.77 14.75 11.17
N MET A 163 4.06 15.73 11.73
CA MET A 163 4.68 16.93 12.27
C MET A 163 5.59 16.61 13.45
N ALA A 164 5.19 15.67 14.31
CA ALA A 164 6.04 15.18 15.40
C ALA A 164 7.30 14.47 14.88
N LYS A 165 7.18 13.63 13.86
CA LYS A 165 8.33 12.94 13.23
C LYS A 165 9.29 13.92 12.57
N LYS A 166 8.77 14.91 11.85
CA LYS A 166 9.58 15.96 11.22
C LYS A 166 10.33 16.78 12.26
N ALA A 167 9.64 17.20 13.33
CA ALA A 167 10.26 17.92 14.44
C ALA A 167 11.35 17.10 15.14
N LEU A 168 11.15 15.78 15.26
CA LEU A 168 12.16 14.88 15.84
C LEU A 168 13.39 14.73 14.92
N ALA A 169 13.19 14.66 13.60
CA ALA A 169 14.29 14.58 12.63
C ALA A 169 15.11 15.87 12.53
N GLU A 170 14.48 17.02 12.79
CA GLU A 170 15.13 18.34 12.80
C GLU A 170 15.76 18.71 14.15
N ALA A 171 15.52 17.91 15.20
CA ALA A 171 16.09 18.17 16.52
C ALA A 171 17.62 17.99 16.49
N PRO A 172 18.41 18.92 17.07
CA PRO A 172 19.85 18.80 17.11
C PRO A 172 20.25 17.50 17.83
N GLU A 173 21.21 16.77 17.27
CA GLU A 173 21.75 15.60 17.97
C GLU A 173 22.29 16.05 19.33
N PRO A 174 21.92 15.38 20.42
CA PRO A 174 22.41 15.74 21.74
C PRO A 174 23.94 15.67 21.71
N GLU A 175 24.61 16.77 22.08
CA GLU A 175 26.07 16.86 22.09
C GLU A 175 26.63 15.65 22.86
N GLY A 176 27.34 14.79 22.12
CA GLY A 176 27.86 13.55 22.63
C GLY A 176 28.97 13.80 23.65
N HIS A 177 28.61 13.91 24.92
CA HIS A 177 29.58 13.70 25.99
C HIS A 177 29.91 12.21 26.05
N HIS A 178 31.06 11.83 25.47
CA HIS A 178 31.62 10.47 25.46
C HIS A 178 32.08 9.97 26.85
N GLN A 179 31.32 10.26 27.90
CA GLN A 179 31.51 9.67 29.21
C GLN A 179 30.41 8.62 29.36
N TYR A 180 30.77 7.38 29.70
CA TYR A 180 29.85 6.26 29.87
C TYR A 180 28.75 6.62 30.89
N HIS A 181 27.68 7.23 30.41
CA HIS A 181 26.51 7.61 31.19
C HIS A 181 25.51 6.47 30.99
N PHE A 182 25.25 5.72 32.06
CA PHE A 182 24.11 4.82 32.08
C PHE A 182 22.85 5.68 31.95
N ALA A 183 22.01 5.37 30.95
CA ALA A 183 20.76 6.11 30.75
C ALA A 183 19.93 6.05 32.04
N SER A 184 19.42 7.20 32.48
CA SER A 184 18.52 7.23 33.63
C SER A 184 17.22 6.47 33.31
N TYR A 185 16.51 6.01 34.34
CA TYR A 185 15.22 5.33 34.12
C TYR A 185 14.27 6.23 33.33
N ASP A 186 14.25 7.53 33.62
CA ASP A 186 13.42 8.51 32.92
C ASP A 186 13.85 8.67 31.45
N GLU A 187 15.15 8.68 31.14
CA GLU A 187 15.65 8.69 29.76
C GLU A 187 15.28 7.42 29.00
N VAL A 188 15.34 6.26 29.65
CA VAL A 188 14.93 4.98 29.05
C VAL A 188 13.43 4.96 28.82
N ILE A 189 12.63 5.47 29.76
CA ILE A 189 11.18 5.59 29.61
C ILE A 189 10.84 6.61 28.52
N GLU A 190 11.49 7.76 28.47
CA GLU A 190 11.23 8.77 27.45
C GLU A 190 11.64 8.27 26.04
N LYS A 191 12.81 7.64 25.91
CA LYS A 191 13.24 7.02 24.64
C LYS A 191 12.37 5.83 24.26
N SER A 192 11.94 5.01 25.23
CA SER A 192 11.05 3.89 24.95
C SER A 192 9.65 4.35 24.58
N ILE A 193 9.08 5.38 25.23
CA ILE A 193 7.79 5.98 24.84
C ILE A 193 7.91 6.59 23.42
N LYS A 194 9.01 7.28 23.10
CA LYS A 194 9.31 7.75 21.73
C LYS A 194 9.43 6.59 20.74
N SER A 195 10.00 5.46 21.15
CA SER A 195 10.10 4.23 20.37
C SER A 195 8.76 3.48 20.25
N TYR A 196 7.88 3.51 21.26
CA TYR A 196 6.55 2.93 21.23
C TYR A 196 5.53 3.80 20.48
N GLY A 197 5.88 5.07 20.19
CA GLY A 197 5.18 5.89 19.19
C GLY A 197 5.18 5.27 17.78
N TYR A 198 6.03 4.28 17.52
CA TYR A 198 6.03 3.48 16.28
C TYR A 198 4.97 2.37 16.23
N ALA A 199 4.23 2.11 17.32
CA ALA A 199 3.02 1.32 17.24
C ALA A 199 1.95 2.16 16.53
N PHE A 200 1.96 2.10 15.19
CA PHE A 200 0.99 2.70 14.26
C PHE A 200 -0.26 3.20 14.98
N ASN A 201 -0.30 4.52 15.21
CA ASN A 201 -1.22 5.28 16.06
C ASN A 201 -2.49 4.46 16.38
N ARG A 202 -2.49 3.69 17.48
CA ARG A 202 -3.60 2.77 17.84
C ARG A 202 -4.99 3.39 17.67
N PRO A 203 -5.20 4.68 17.96
CA PRO A 203 -6.42 5.41 17.60
C PRO A 203 -6.77 5.39 16.10
N VAL A 204 -5.82 5.67 15.21
CA VAL A 204 -5.99 5.58 13.74
C VAL A 204 -6.39 4.17 13.32
N TRP A 205 -5.73 3.14 13.86
CA TRP A 205 -6.09 1.75 13.57
C TRP A 205 -7.52 1.41 14.02
N LEU A 206 -7.90 1.79 15.25
CA LEU A 206 -9.25 1.55 15.79
C LEU A 206 -10.33 2.28 14.99
N LEU A 207 -10.12 3.55 14.68
CA LEU A 207 -11.05 4.37 13.90
C LEU A 207 -11.18 3.85 12.48
N SER A 208 -10.05 3.58 11.81
CA SER A 208 -10.06 3.05 10.44
C SER A 208 -10.75 1.69 10.35
N ASN A 209 -10.52 0.80 11.31
CA ASN A 209 -11.18 -0.50 11.33
C ASN A 209 -12.70 -0.38 11.55
N SER A 210 -13.13 0.55 12.41
CA SER A 210 -14.55 0.81 12.67
C SER A 210 -15.24 1.41 11.44
N LEU A 211 -14.59 2.38 10.79
CA LEU A 211 -15.09 2.99 9.56
C LEU A 211 -15.16 1.97 8.42
N ARG A 212 -14.13 1.14 8.20
CA ARG A 212 -14.20 0.07 7.18
C ARG A 212 -15.42 -0.82 7.38
N LYS A 213 -15.67 -1.30 8.60
CA LYS A 213 -16.83 -2.14 8.90
C LYS A 213 -18.15 -1.40 8.64
N ALA A 214 -18.22 -0.12 8.98
CA ALA A 214 -19.39 0.71 8.70
C ALA A 214 -19.60 0.88 7.19
N LEU A 215 -18.54 1.16 6.43
CA LEU A 215 -18.58 1.31 4.98
C LEU A 215 -19.01 0.01 4.28
N VAL A 216 -18.45 -1.13 4.67
CA VAL A 216 -18.87 -2.46 4.18
C VAL A 216 -20.37 -2.66 4.39
N LYS A 217 -20.86 -2.35 5.61
CA LYS A 217 -22.27 -2.57 5.96
C LYS A 217 -23.22 -1.61 5.26
N GLN A 218 -22.88 -0.33 5.16
CA GLN A 218 -23.78 0.71 4.66
C GLN A 218 -23.79 0.80 3.14
N TYR A 219 -22.64 0.62 2.51
CA TYR A 219 -22.46 0.79 1.07
C TYR A 219 -22.34 -0.54 0.31
N GLY A 220 -22.39 -1.67 1.02
CA GLY A 220 -22.27 -3.01 0.40
C GLY A 220 -20.91 -3.23 -0.28
N LEU A 221 -19.87 -2.53 0.18
CA LEU A 221 -18.51 -2.66 -0.36
C LEU A 221 -17.85 -3.92 0.18
N ASP A 222 -16.98 -4.54 -0.61
CA ASP A 222 -16.01 -5.47 -0.06
C ASP A 222 -14.99 -4.73 0.83
N PHE A 223 -14.24 -5.49 1.62
CA PHE A 223 -13.34 -4.93 2.61
C PHE A 223 -12.21 -4.08 2.00
N ASP A 224 -11.71 -4.46 0.82
CA ASP A 224 -10.60 -3.78 0.16
C ASP A 224 -11.07 -2.48 -0.49
N ARG A 225 -12.23 -2.49 -1.15
CA ARG A 225 -12.88 -1.26 -1.63
C ARG A 225 -13.24 -0.32 -0.50
N ALA A 226 -13.76 -0.83 0.62
CA ALA A 226 -14.04 -0.01 1.79
C ALA A 226 -12.75 0.62 2.36
N ASN A 227 -11.63 -0.11 2.36
CA ASN A 227 -10.33 0.42 2.77
C ASN A 227 -9.83 1.51 1.82
N LYS A 228 -9.96 1.34 0.50
CA LYS A 228 -9.59 2.35 -0.51
C LYS A 228 -10.43 3.63 -0.36
N VAL A 229 -11.75 3.49 -0.31
CA VAL A 229 -12.67 4.63 -0.08
C VAL A 229 -12.32 5.36 1.21
N LEU A 230 -12.04 4.62 2.29
CA LEU A 230 -11.64 5.23 3.56
C LEU A 230 -10.39 6.12 3.39
N TRP A 231 -9.34 5.60 2.76
CA TRP A 231 -8.08 6.34 2.64
C TRP A 231 -8.17 7.50 1.66
N ASP A 232 -8.97 7.41 0.60
CA ASP A 232 -9.21 8.52 -0.32
C ASP A 232 -9.97 9.67 0.37
N VAL A 233 -10.97 9.35 1.20
CA VAL A 233 -11.70 10.36 1.99
C VAL A 233 -10.79 11.00 3.04
N VAL A 234 -9.91 10.23 3.68
CA VAL A 234 -8.90 10.75 4.62
C VAL A 234 -7.89 11.65 3.88
N ASP A 235 -7.39 11.24 2.72
CA ASP A 235 -6.47 12.02 1.89
C ASP A 235 -7.10 13.35 1.47
N GLN A 236 -8.37 13.35 1.07
CA GLN A 236 -9.10 14.58 0.76
C GLN A 236 -9.15 15.53 1.97
N HIS A 237 -9.43 15.02 3.17
CA HIS A 237 -9.41 15.85 4.38
C HIS A 237 -8.01 16.37 4.73
N LEU A 238 -6.96 15.60 4.49
CA LEU A 238 -5.58 16.05 4.69
C LEU A 238 -5.24 17.22 3.76
N ARG A 239 -5.58 17.10 2.47
CA ARG A 239 -5.36 18.13 1.45
C ARG A 239 -6.08 19.42 1.80
N GLU A 240 -7.36 19.33 2.13
CA GLU A 240 -8.18 20.51 2.38
C GLU A 240 -7.84 21.24 3.69
N LYS A 241 -7.49 20.51 4.77
CA LYS A 241 -7.29 21.12 6.09
C LYS A 241 -5.84 21.49 6.38
N TYR A 242 -4.89 20.72 5.86
CA TYR A 242 -3.48 20.83 6.22
C TYR A 242 -2.57 21.09 5.02
N ASN A 243 -3.11 21.10 3.78
CA ASN A 243 -2.33 21.14 2.56
C ASN A 243 -1.25 20.03 2.54
N ASP A 244 -1.64 18.84 3.05
CA ASP A 244 -0.81 17.66 3.20
C ASP A 244 -1.41 16.52 2.37
N GLU A 245 -0.59 15.59 1.90
CA GLU A 245 -1.02 14.45 1.07
C GLU A 245 -0.74 13.12 1.79
N LEU A 246 -1.61 12.14 1.61
CA LEU A 246 -1.44 10.83 2.20
C LEU A 246 -0.28 10.07 1.53
N LEU A 247 0.95 10.25 2.03
CA LEU A 247 2.05 9.34 1.76
C LEU A 247 1.76 8.00 2.44
N PHE A 248 1.44 6.97 1.66
CA PHE A 248 1.30 5.60 2.16
C PHE A 248 2.68 5.04 2.56
N SER A 249 3.33 5.56 3.60
CA SER A 249 4.52 4.90 4.14
C SER A 249 4.05 3.72 5.00
N ILE A 250 3.79 2.58 4.38
CA ILE A 250 3.58 1.32 5.09
C ILE A 250 4.98 0.82 5.48
N HIS A 251 5.33 0.99 6.76
CA HIS A 251 6.44 0.29 7.41
C HIS A 251 5.89 -0.89 8.22
#